data_AF-A0A1Q7MG73-F1
#
_entry.id   AF-A0A1Q7MG73-F1
#
_cell.length_a   1.000
_cell.length_b   1.000
_cell.length_c   1.000
_cell.angle_alpha   90.00
_cell.angle_beta   90.00
_cell.angle_gamma   90.00
#
_symmetry.space_group_name_H-M   'P 1'
#
loop_
_entity.id
_entity.type
_entity.pdbx_description
1 polymer ?
#
loop_
_entity_poly.entity_id
_entity_poly.type
_entity_poly.pdbx_seq_one_letter_code
_entity_poly.pdbx_strand_id
1 'polypeptide(L)'
;MVEQLQAQEVLLDLTIAPFEPLTPGNGQSTGEKKEKLANAIKERIPEESLERLRRQLAGRLVGVTVVFLLWKGSPSVSNTRPVKDLDNLLKIVFDVLRHGPQGIGIIEEDSYIGEVYATKQLVSREEDEGYRIIMEEHHDPQMLRTLKQYYSKIPA
;
A
#
# COMPACT_ATOMS: atom_id res chain seq x y z
N MET A 1 -22.39 14.50 17.43
CA MET A 1 -21.03 14.67 17.96
C MET A 1 -20.11 14.56 16.76
N VAL A 2 -19.49 15.67 16.37
CA VAL A 2 -18.47 15.66 15.31
C VAL A 2 -17.17 15.40 16.05
N GLU A 3 -16.70 14.16 16.05
CA GLU A 3 -15.34 13.88 16.45
C GLU A 3 -14.43 14.71 15.54
N GLN A 4 -13.73 15.65 16.15
CA GLN A 4 -12.61 16.32 15.51
C GLN A 4 -11.61 15.21 15.18
N LEU A 5 -11.53 14.86 13.89
CA LEU A 5 -10.38 14.18 13.32
C LEU A 5 -9.17 15.05 13.69
N GLN A 6 -8.50 14.72 14.80
CA GLN A 6 -7.15 15.19 15.04
C GLN A 6 -6.38 14.81 13.78
N ALA A 7 -5.77 15.79 13.11
CA ALA A 7 -4.98 15.51 11.93
C ALA A 7 -3.93 14.47 12.33
N GLN A 8 -4.12 13.23 11.88
CA GLN A 8 -3.16 12.17 12.12
C GLN A 8 -1.87 12.58 11.41
N GLU A 9 -0.74 12.38 12.08
CA GLU A 9 0.56 12.69 11.49
C GLU A 9 0.77 11.81 10.27
N VAL A 10 0.85 12.41 9.09
CA VAL A 10 1.17 11.71 7.85
C VAL A 10 2.64 11.30 7.90
N LEU A 11 2.88 10.00 7.94
CA LEU A 11 4.22 9.41 7.99
C LEU A 11 4.77 9.15 6.59
N LEU A 12 3.90 8.90 5.62
CA LEU A 12 4.23 8.72 4.21
C LEU A 12 3.12 9.32 3.34
N ASP A 13 3.51 10.07 2.29
CA ASP A 13 2.64 10.38 1.14
C ASP A 13 3.47 10.17 -0.12
N LEU A 14 3.16 9.10 -0.85
CA LEU A 14 3.93 8.63 -1.99
C LEU A 14 3.05 8.57 -3.22
N THR A 15 3.50 9.20 -4.31
CA THR A 15 2.90 9.02 -5.64
C THR A 15 3.83 8.26 -6.57
N ILE A 16 3.31 7.19 -7.17
CA ILE A 16 4.00 6.30 -8.11
C ILE A 16 3.28 6.39 -9.45
N ALA A 17 3.75 7.30 -10.30
CA ALA A 17 3.21 7.53 -11.65
C ALA A 17 4.34 8.03 -12.57
N PRO A 18 4.45 7.56 -13.84
CA PRO A 18 3.55 6.60 -14.49
C PRO A 18 3.80 5.17 -14.00
N PHE A 19 2.73 4.43 -13.66
CA PHE A 19 2.79 3.02 -13.30
C PHE A 19 1.40 2.36 -13.41
N GLU A 20 1.24 1.26 -14.13
CA GLU A 20 -0.05 0.54 -14.16
C GLU A 20 -0.31 -0.24 -12.86
N PRO A 21 -1.43 0.01 -12.13
CA PRO A 21 -1.76 -0.76 -10.94
C PRO A 21 -1.92 -2.25 -11.19
N LEU A 22 -1.21 -3.07 -10.43
CA LEU A 22 -1.10 -4.51 -10.64
C LEU A 22 -2.13 -5.27 -9.82
N THR A 23 -2.63 -6.38 -10.37
CA THR A 23 -3.44 -7.36 -9.63
C THR A 23 -2.82 -8.75 -9.71
N PRO A 24 -3.12 -9.67 -8.78
CA PRO A 24 -2.56 -11.02 -8.77
C PRO A 24 -2.92 -11.90 -9.99
N GLY A 25 -3.76 -11.41 -10.92
CA GLY A 25 -4.36 -12.18 -12.01
C GLY A 25 -3.39 -12.92 -12.95
N ASN A 26 -3.96 -13.86 -13.71
CA ASN A 26 -3.26 -14.94 -14.40
C ASN A 26 -2.34 -14.47 -15.54
N GLY A 27 -1.08 -14.92 -15.54
CA GLY A 27 -0.18 -14.85 -16.70
C GLY A 27 1.27 -14.50 -16.38
N GLN A 28 1.50 -13.63 -15.38
CA GLN A 28 2.83 -13.35 -14.83
C GLN A 28 2.93 -13.93 -13.42
N SER A 29 4.15 -14.26 -13.00
CA SER A 29 4.40 -14.67 -11.62
C SER A 29 3.95 -13.54 -10.67
N THR A 30 3.08 -13.85 -9.71
CA THR A 30 2.67 -12.90 -8.66
C THR A 30 3.88 -12.27 -7.96
N GLY A 31 5.00 -12.98 -7.92
CA GLY A 31 6.26 -12.48 -7.38
C GLY A 31 6.87 -11.33 -8.20
N GLU A 32 6.90 -11.45 -9.53
CA GLU A 32 7.42 -10.40 -10.42
C GLU A 32 6.60 -9.11 -10.30
N LYS A 33 5.28 -9.23 -10.14
CA LYS A 33 4.39 -8.07 -9.95
C LYS A 33 4.69 -7.34 -8.64
N LYS A 34 4.91 -8.09 -7.56
CA LYS A 34 5.27 -7.54 -6.25
C LYS A 34 6.62 -6.86 -6.31
N GLU A 35 7.62 -7.52 -6.91
CA GLU A 35 8.96 -6.96 -7.10
C GLU A 35 8.93 -5.67 -7.93
N LYS A 36 8.15 -5.64 -9.02
CA LYS A 36 7.99 -4.45 -9.86
C LYS A 36 7.43 -3.27 -9.06
N LEU A 37 6.42 -3.49 -8.23
CA LEU A 37 5.88 -2.43 -7.36
C LEU A 37 6.89 -2.03 -6.26
N ALA A 38 7.55 -2.99 -5.62
CA ALA A 38 8.56 -2.72 -4.61
C ALA A 38 9.70 -1.85 -5.15
N ASN A 39 10.19 -2.15 -6.37
CA ASN A 39 11.23 -1.37 -7.03
C ASN A 39 10.74 0.04 -7.37
N ALA A 40 9.53 0.18 -7.90
CA ALA A 40 8.95 1.50 -8.19
C ALA A 40 8.78 2.37 -6.93
N ILE A 41 8.50 1.76 -5.76
CA ILE A 41 8.49 2.48 -4.48
C ILE A 41 9.91 2.92 -4.09
N LYS A 42 10.88 2.01 -4.16
CA LYS A 42 12.29 2.29 -3.83
C LYS A 42 12.91 3.35 -4.73
N GLU A 43 12.49 3.44 -5.99
CA GLU A 43 12.92 4.52 -6.91
C GLU A 43 12.39 5.90 -6.52
N ARG A 44 11.33 5.97 -5.71
CA ARG A 44 10.68 7.21 -5.29
C ARG A 44 11.04 7.66 -3.88
N ILE A 45 11.53 6.75 -3.06
CA ILE A 45 11.92 7.02 -1.67
C ILE A 45 13.43 6.75 -1.53
N PRO A 46 14.25 7.73 -1.14
CA PRO A 46 15.67 7.48 -0.83
C PRO A 46 15.81 6.38 0.23
N GLU A 47 16.79 5.47 0.08
CA GLU A 47 16.95 4.33 1.01
C GLU A 47 17.07 4.78 2.47
N GLU A 48 17.74 5.90 2.76
CA GLU A 48 17.81 6.46 4.12
C GLU A 48 16.43 6.83 4.69
N SER A 49 15.56 7.39 3.84
CA SER A 49 14.19 7.73 4.24
C SER A 49 13.35 6.48 4.46
N LEU A 50 13.57 5.44 3.64
CA LEU A 50 12.92 4.14 3.80
C LEU A 50 13.36 3.46 5.10
N GLU A 51 14.65 3.45 5.43
CA GLU A 51 15.18 2.97 6.71
C GLU A 51 14.65 3.74 7.92
N ARG A 52 14.45 5.07 7.78
CA ARG A 52 13.82 5.88 8.81
C ARG A 52 12.34 5.49 8.99
N LEU A 53 11.60 5.31 7.89
CA LEU A 53 10.21 4.86 7.89
C LEU A 53 10.06 3.50 8.59
N ARG A 54 10.87 2.52 8.21
CA ARG A 54 10.92 1.19 8.85
C ARG A 54 11.07 1.29 10.36
N ARG A 55 12.03 2.08 10.84
CA ARG A 55 12.26 2.28 12.29
C ARG A 55 11.14 3.04 12.99
N GLN A 56 10.54 4.03 12.34
CA GLN A 56 9.44 4.80 12.91
C GLN A 56 8.18 3.95 13.09
N LEU A 57 7.92 3.06 12.13
CA LEU A 57 6.70 2.24 12.05
C LEU A 57 6.82 0.85 12.70
N ALA A 58 8.03 0.42 13.05
CA ALA A 58 8.28 -0.85 13.73
C ALA A 58 7.36 -1.02 14.95
N GLY A 59 6.60 -2.11 14.96
CA GLY A 59 5.65 -2.44 16.02
C GLY A 59 4.58 -1.37 16.32
N ARG A 60 4.14 -0.61 15.31
CA ARG A 60 3.00 0.34 15.36
C ARG A 60 1.87 -0.08 14.43
N LEU A 61 0.67 0.36 14.74
CA LEU A 61 -0.49 0.23 13.85
C LEU A 61 -0.54 1.41 12.88
N VAL A 62 -0.99 1.14 11.66
CA VAL A 62 -1.09 2.17 10.61
C VAL A 62 -2.48 2.23 10.01
N GLY A 63 -2.87 3.44 9.62
CA GLY A 63 -3.93 3.69 8.67
C GLY A 63 -3.30 3.81 7.28
N VAL A 64 -3.93 3.20 6.27
CA VAL A 64 -3.43 3.26 4.89
C VAL A 64 -4.52 3.79 3.98
N THR A 65 -4.23 4.89 3.30
CA THR A 65 -5.06 5.40 2.21
C THR A 65 -4.39 5.09 0.87
N VAL A 66 -5.09 4.38 -0.02
CA VAL A 66 -4.62 4.05 -1.37
C VAL A 66 -5.57 4.62 -2.41
N VAL A 67 -5.06 5.49 -3.27
CA VAL A 67 -5.75 5.95 -4.48
C VAL A 67 -5.15 5.22 -5.67
N PHE A 68 -5.94 4.36 -6.31
CA PHE A 68 -5.60 3.72 -7.56
C PHE A 68 -6.00 4.63 -8.72
N LEU A 69 -5.01 5.28 -9.33
CA LEU A 69 -5.18 6.10 -10.53
C LEU A 69 -5.19 5.15 -11.73
N LEU A 70 -6.38 4.88 -12.27
CA LEU A 70 -6.58 3.88 -13.33
C LEU A 70 -6.89 4.58 -14.64
N TRP A 71 -6.08 4.34 -15.67
CA TRP A 71 -6.35 4.92 -16.97
C TRP A 71 -7.68 4.40 -17.53
N LYS A 72 -8.58 5.33 -17.90
CA LYS A 72 -9.93 5.01 -18.39
C LYS A 72 -9.92 4.26 -19.74
N GLY A 73 -8.80 4.28 -20.44
CA GLY A 73 -8.65 3.69 -21.77
C GLY A 73 -8.93 4.69 -22.88
N SER A 74 -8.94 4.15 -24.10
CA SER A 74 -9.33 4.87 -25.30
C SER A 74 -10.19 3.96 -26.18
N PRO A 75 -10.99 4.52 -27.11
CA PRO A 75 -11.77 3.71 -28.06
C PRO A 75 -10.92 2.76 -28.91
N SER A 76 -9.61 3.03 -29.04
CA SER A 76 -8.66 2.26 -29.84
C SER A 76 -7.95 1.13 -29.08
N VAL A 77 -8.12 1.01 -27.76
CA VAL A 77 -7.38 0.05 -26.94
C VAL A 77 -8.34 -0.71 -26.02
N SER A 78 -8.33 -2.05 -26.10
CA SER A 78 -9.01 -2.89 -25.10
C SER A 78 -8.34 -2.69 -23.74
N ASN A 79 -9.12 -2.28 -22.74
CA ASN A 79 -8.59 -1.88 -21.44
C ASN A 79 -9.37 -2.53 -20.29
N THR A 80 -8.67 -3.31 -19.48
CA THR A 80 -9.23 -3.95 -18.28
C THR A 80 -8.95 -3.17 -16.99
N ARG A 81 -8.19 -2.06 -17.05
CA ARG A 81 -7.80 -1.27 -15.87
C ARG A 81 -9.02 -0.82 -15.03
N PRO A 82 -10.10 -0.25 -15.60
CA PRO A 82 -11.22 0.26 -14.79
C PRO A 82 -11.98 -0.84 -14.03
N VAL A 83 -11.98 -2.06 -14.57
CA VAL A 83 -12.74 -3.19 -14.02
C VAL A 83 -11.96 -4.03 -13.00
N LYS A 84 -10.66 -3.74 -12.77
CA LYS A 84 -9.85 -4.42 -11.74
C LYS A 84 -10.45 -4.24 -10.35
N ASP A 85 -10.72 -5.30 -9.58
CA ASP A 85 -11.33 -5.16 -8.26
C ASP A 85 -10.39 -4.51 -7.22
N LEU A 86 -10.97 -3.76 -6.27
CA LEU A 86 -10.18 -3.05 -5.23
C LEU A 86 -9.46 -4.02 -4.29
N ASP A 87 -10.08 -5.13 -3.92
CA ASP A 87 -9.48 -6.17 -3.08
C ASP A 87 -8.22 -6.78 -3.72
N ASN A 88 -8.29 -7.07 -5.02
CA ASN A 88 -7.16 -7.58 -5.80
C ASN A 88 -6.04 -6.55 -5.92
N LEU A 89 -6.38 -5.28 -6.10
CA LEU A 89 -5.41 -4.19 -6.14
C LEU A 89 -4.71 -4.01 -4.77
N LEU A 90 -5.48 -4.01 -3.67
CA LEU A 90 -4.96 -3.88 -2.31
C LEU A 90 -4.05 -5.03 -1.91
N LYS A 91 -4.37 -6.27 -2.31
CA LYS A 91 -3.57 -7.45 -1.97
C LYS A 91 -2.10 -7.31 -2.35
N ILE A 92 -1.80 -6.79 -3.54
CA ILE A 92 -0.41 -6.56 -3.97
C ILE A 92 0.23 -5.43 -3.16
N VAL A 93 -0.51 -4.35 -2.87
CA VAL A 93 0.01 -3.23 -2.08
C VAL A 93 0.40 -3.71 -0.68
N PHE A 94 -0.47 -4.44 0.02
CA PHE A 94 -0.19 -4.94 1.37
C PHE A 94 0.96 -5.93 1.39
N ASP A 95 1.00 -6.86 0.43
CA ASP A 95 2.11 -7.80 0.29
C ASP A 95 3.45 -7.11 0.08
N VAL A 96 3.46 -5.98 -0.63
CA VAL A 96 4.67 -5.19 -0.85
C VAL A 96 5.02 -4.34 0.36
N LEU A 97 4.06 -3.73 1.06
CA LEU A 97 4.37 -2.87 2.21
C LEU A 97 4.95 -3.66 3.40
N ARG A 98 4.52 -4.92 3.61
CA ARG A 98 4.94 -5.73 4.76
C ARG A 98 6.35 -6.30 4.65
N HIS A 99 6.85 -6.93 5.71
CA HIS A 99 8.06 -7.75 5.64
C HIS A 99 7.84 -9.00 4.76
N GLY A 100 8.87 -9.38 4.00
CA GLY A 100 8.84 -10.61 3.21
C GLY A 100 9.80 -10.57 2.01
N PRO A 101 9.91 -11.67 1.24
CA PRO A 101 10.88 -11.79 0.13
C PRO A 101 10.76 -10.71 -0.94
N GLN A 102 9.56 -10.16 -1.15
CA GLN A 102 9.26 -9.08 -2.11
C GLN A 102 8.68 -7.84 -1.41
N GLY A 103 8.71 -7.85 -0.07
CA GLY A 103 8.21 -6.78 0.76
C GLY A 103 9.29 -5.72 0.99
N ILE A 104 8.88 -4.48 1.17
CA ILE A 104 9.76 -3.37 1.54
C ILE A 104 9.84 -3.19 3.06
N GLY A 105 9.06 -3.93 3.84
CA GLY A 105 9.18 -4.01 5.30
C GLY A 105 8.86 -2.71 6.04
N ILE A 106 7.99 -1.87 5.49
CA ILE A 106 7.51 -0.66 6.16
C ILE A 106 6.56 -1.01 7.31
N ILE A 107 5.76 -2.07 7.13
CA ILE A 107 4.88 -2.62 8.17
C ILE A 107 5.31 -4.04 8.54
N GLU A 108 4.99 -4.46 9.77
CA GLU A 108 5.33 -5.79 10.27
C GLU A 108 4.61 -6.88 9.47
N GLU A 109 3.28 -6.81 9.48
CA GLU A 109 2.36 -7.71 8.79
C GLU A 109 1.10 -6.94 8.36
N ASP A 110 0.29 -7.53 7.47
CA ASP A 110 -0.98 -6.93 7.04
C ASP A 110 -1.95 -6.66 8.21
N SER A 111 -1.90 -7.48 9.26
CA SER A 111 -2.68 -7.33 10.49
C SER A 111 -2.38 -6.06 11.29
N TYR A 112 -1.23 -5.40 11.04
CA TYR A 112 -0.89 -4.11 11.65
C TYR A 112 -1.53 -2.93 10.93
N ILE A 113 -2.25 -3.16 9.83
CA ILE A 113 -3.08 -2.15 9.20
C ILE A 113 -4.43 -2.11 9.93
N GLY A 114 -4.62 -1.10 10.79
CA GLY A 114 -5.84 -0.94 11.58
C GLY A 114 -6.99 -0.35 10.78
N GLU A 115 -6.68 0.40 9.71
CA GLU A 115 -7.67 1.10 8.90
C GLU A 115 -7.21 1.21 7.44
N VAL A 116 -8.16 1.05 6.50
CA VAL A 116 -7.88 1.12 5.07
C VAL A 116 -8.94 1.98 4.37
N TYR A 117 -8.47 3.01 3.67
CA TYR A 117 -9.28 3.77 2.71
C TYR A 117 -8.77 3.51 1.30
N ALA A 118 -9.60 2.92 0.44
CA ALA A 118 -9.19 2.57 -0.92
C ALA A 118 -10.15 3.17 -1.94
N THR A 119 -9.61 3.85 -2.95
CA THR A 119 -10.42 4.47 -4.01
C THR A 119 -9.86 4.17 -5.39
N LYS A 120 -10.75 4.06 -6.38
CA LYS A 120 -10.38 4.11 -7.80
C LYS A 120 -10.67 5.51 -8.30
N GLN A 121 -9.69 6.12 -8.93
CA GLN A 121 -9.87 7.36 -9.65
C GLN A 121 -9.52 7.12 -11.12
N LEU A 122 -10.49 7.32 -12.01
CA LEU A 122 -10.29 7.13 -13.44
C LEU A 122 -9.58 8.36 -14.02
N VAL A 123 -8.38 8.16 -14.57
CA VAL A 123 -7.57 9.21 -15.19
C VAL A 123 -7.70 9.15 -16.72
N SER A 124 -7.54 10.31 -17.37
CA SER A 124 -7.75 10.43 -18.81
C SER A 124 -6.51 10.10 -19.64
N ARG A 125 -5.30 10.34 -19.10
CA ARG A 125 -4.03 10.05 -19.77
C ARG A 125 -3.41 8.81 -19.15
N GLU A 126 -2.73 8.01 -19.97
CA GLU A 126 -2.05 6.80 -19.52
C GLU A 126 -0.84 7.12 -18.62
N GLU A 127 -0.18 8.27 -18.84
CA GLU A 127 0.94 8.72 -18.00
C GLU A 127 0.54 9.15 -16.58
N ASP A 128 -0.74 9.46 -16.36
CA ASP A 128 -1.29 9.80 -15.03
C ASP A 128 -1.64 8.52 -14.25
N GLU A 129 -1.51 7.34 -14.86
CA GLU A 129 -1.79 6.06 -14.22
C GLU A 129 -0.78 5.77 -13.10
N GLY A 130 -1.26 5.24 -11.97
CA GLY A 130 -0.41 5.09 -10.81
C GLY A 130 -1.10 4.74 -9.51
N TYR A 131 -0.33 4.91 -8.44
CA TYR A 131 -0.82 4.88 -7.06
C TYR A 131 -0.52 6.20 -6.37
N ARG A 132 -1.40 6.59 -5.45
CA ARG A 132 -1.00 7.40 -4.31
C ARG A 132 -1.22 6.58 -3.04
N ILE A 133 -0.19 6.46 -2.21
CA ILE A 133 -0.21 5.74 -0.94
C ILE A 133 0.10 6.75 0.15
N ILE A 134 -0.84 6.91 1.07
CA ILE A 134 -0.66 7.71 2.29
C ILE A 134 -0.68 6.74 3.46
N MET A 135 0.26 6.91 4.38
CA MET A 135 0.28 6.18 5.64
C MET A 135 0.34 7.15 6.81
N GLU A 136 -0.42 6.81 7.83
CA GLU A 136 -0.64 7.61 9.03
C GLU A 136 -0.67 6.67 10.24
N GLU A 137 -0.29 7.18 11.41
CA GLU A 137 -0.34 6.38 12.63
C GLU A 137 -1.79 6.12 13.04
N HIS A 138 -2.15 4.84 13.21
CA HIS A 138 -3.47 4.46 13.70
C HIS A 138 -3.41 4.10 15.17
N HIS A 139 -3.97 4.94 16.03
CA HIS A 139 -3.85 4.76 17.49
C HIS A 139 -4.94 3.84 18.05
N ASP A 140 -4.65 2.53 18.11
CA ASP A 140 -5.42 1.53 18.86
C ASP A 140 -4.51 0.70 19.79
N PRO A 141 -4.34 1.14 21.06
CA PRO A 141 -3.48 0.45 22.01
C PRO A 141 -3.94 -0.97 22.37
N GLN A 142 -5.25 -1.24 22.30
CA GLN A 142 -5.79 -2.54 22.64
C GLN A 142 -5.48 -3.53 21.52
N MET A 143 -5.73 -3.15 20.27
CA MET A 143 -5.39 -3.97 19.12
C MET A 143 -3.87 -4.20 19.05
N LEU A 144 -3.06 -3.17 19.27
CA LEU A 144 -1.60 -3.31 19.25
C LEU A 144 -1.10 -4.31 20.32
N ARG A 145 -1.69 -4.28 21.53
CA ARG A 145 -1.37 -5.27 22.58
C ARG A 145 -1.76 -6.68 22.16
N THR A 146 -2.94 -6.85 21.56
CA THR A 146 -3.43 -8.14 21.07
C THR A 146 -2.48 -8.72 20.02
N LEU A 147 -2.08 -7.92 19.02
CA LEU A 147 -1.14 -8.36 17.98
C LEU A 147 0.23 -8.73 18.57
N LYS A 148 0.79 -7.89 19.45
CA LYS A 148 2.07 -8.18 20.12
C LYS A 148 2.03 -9.50 20.89
N GLN A 149 0.93 -9.79 21.60
CA GLN A 149 0.75 -11.06 22.30
C GLN A 149 0.54 -12.26 21.38
N TYR A 150 -0.08 -12.06 20.21
CA TYR A 150 -0.27 -13.10 19.22
C TYR A 150 1.06 -13.49 18.58
N TYR A 151 1.80 -12.51 18.04
CA TYR A 151 3.07 -12.74 17.36
C TYR A 151 4.20 -13.18 18.31
N SER A 152 4.16 -12.81 19.60
CA SER A 152 5.15 -13.32 20.58
C SER A 152 5.07 -14.83 20.82
N LYS A 153 3.96 -15.48 20.42
CA LYS A 153 3.74 -16.93 20.57
C LYS A 153 4.09 -17.72 19.32
N ILE A 154 4.35 -17.04 18.21
CA ILE A 154 4.71 -17.68 16.93
C ILE A 154 6.24 -17.78 16.90
N PRO A 155 6.83 -18.98 16.77
CA PRO A 155 8.26 -19.12 16.55
C PRO A 155 8.67 -18.39 15.27
N ALA A 156 9.77 -17.63 15.35
CA ALA A 156 10.38 -16.96 14.20
C ALA A 156 10.86 -17.95 13.12
#